data_AF-A0A318QR26-F1
#
_entry.id   AF-A0A318QR26-F1
#
_cell.length_a   1.000
_cell.length_b   1.000
_cell.length_c   1.000
_cell.angle_alpha   90.00
_cell.angle_beta   90.00
_cell.angle_gamma   90.00
#
_symmetry.space_group_name_H-M   'P 1'
#
loop_
_entity.id
_entity.type
_entity.pdbx_description
1 polymer ?
#
loop_
_entity_poly.entity_id
_entity_poly.type
_entity_poly.pdbx_seq_one_letter_code
_entity_poly.pdbx_strand_id
1 'polypeptide(L)' 'MSHDADASAGMPKVWPQSDGTPVSCRDKLLILQENYTELQGILRDAFEDAILMGVDEAAMRQILLDLVGGLRSPKA' A
#
# COMPACT_ATOMS: atom_id res chain seq x y z
N MET A 1 0.10 -23.22 -10.41
CA MET A 1 -0.51 -21.88 -10.50
C MET A 1 0.57 -20.90 -10.10
N SER A 2 1.20 -20.28 -11.08
CA SER A 2 2.35 -19.40 -10.88
C SER A 2 1.83 -18.01 -10.52
N HIS A 3 1.68 -17.72 -9.22
CA HIS A 3 1.30 -16.41 -8.70
C HIS A 3 2.51 -15.56 -8.28
N ASP A 4 3.70 -15.80 -8.85
CA ASP A 4 4.93 -15.09 -8.46
C ASP A 4 5.34 -13.95 -9.41
N ALA A 5 4.53 -13.66 -10.42
CA ALA A 5 4.92 -12.71 -11.46
C ALA A 5 4.29 -11.32 -11.29
N ASP A 6 4.11 -10.80 -10.06
CA ASP A 6 4.03 -9.34 -9.89
C ASP A 6 4.17 -8.78 -8.46
N ALA A 7 5.08 -9.30 -7.64
CA ALA A 7 5.33 -8.70 -6.32
C ALA A 7 5.89 -7.25 -6.38
N SER A 8 6.12 -6.70 -7.57
CA SER A 8 6.75 -5.38 -7.76
C SER A 8 5.93 -4.38 -8.59
N ALA A 9 4.82 -4.75 -9.25
CA ALA A 9 3.94 -3.74 -9.84
C ALA A 9 3.31 -2.86 -8.77
N GLY A 10 3.57 -1.56 -8.92
CA GLY A 10 3.06 -0.51 -8.04
C GLY A 10 4.04 -0.08 -6.93
N MET A 11 5.09 -0.86 -6.64
CA MET A 11 6.04 -0.47 -5.60
C MET A 11 6.81 0.80 -6.02
N PRO A 12 6.88 1.84 -5.14
CA PRO A 12 7.65 3.03 -5.43
C PRO A 12 9.14 2.73 -5.61
N LYS A 13 9.73 3.24 -6.70
CA LYS A 13 11.20 3.20 -6.91
C LYS A 13 11.95 4.18 -6.02
N VAL A 14 11.27 5.22 -5.54
CA VAL A 14 11.82 6.29 -4.72
C VAL A 14 10.86 6.59 -3.58
N TRP A 15 11.38 6.61 -2.37
CA TRP A 15 10.69 7.02 -1.16
C TRP A 15 11.17 8.42 -0.75
N PRO A 16 10.37 9.48 -0.95
CA PRO A 16 10.80 10.84 -0.67
C PRO A 16 10.83 11.14 0.83
N GLN A 17 11.82 11.93 1.25
CA GLN A 17 11.89 12.54 2.57
C GLN A 17 11.17 13.89 2.58
N SER A 18 11.06 14.52 3.76
CA SER A 18 10.39 15.83 3.89
C SER A 18 11.08 16.95 3.12
N ASP A 19 12.37 16.80 2.80
CA ASP A 19 13.15 17.73 1.99
C ASP A 19 13.12 17.40 0.49
N GLY A 20 12.36 16.37 0.08
CA GLY A 20 12.25 15.91 -1.30
C GLY A 20 13.39 14.98 -1.76
N THR A 21 14.43 14.78 -0.96
CA THR A 21 15.50 13.81 -1.30
C THR A 21 15.04 12.37 -1.06
N PRO A 22 15.58 11.37 -1.76
CA PRO A 22 15.22 9.97 -1.53
C PRO A 22 15.79 9.43 -0.21
N VAL A 23 15.03 8.57 0.47
CA VAL A 23 15.57 7.72 1.54
C VAL A 23 16.67 6.83 0.93
N SER A 24 17.90 6.95 1.43
CA SER A 24 19.08 6.24 0.89
C SER A 24 19.62 5.12 1.78
N CYS A 25 19.21 5.08 3.06
CA CYS A 25 19.64 4.05 3.99
C CYS A 25 19.02 2.69 3.60
N ARG A 26 19.87 1.70 3.34
CA ARG A 26 19.47 0.36 2.89
C ARG A 26 18.46 -0.30 3.84
N ASP A 27 18.70 -0.25 5.15
CA ASP A 27 17.84 -0.91 6.13
C ASP A 27 16.45 -0.25 6.19
N LYS A 28 16.39 1.09 6.07
CA LYS A 28 15.10 1.80 5.97
C LYS A 28 14.35 1.43 4.69
N LEU A 29 15.05 1.29 3.57
CA LEU A 29 14.45 0.89 2.31
C LEU A 29 13.89 -0.53 2.38
N LEU A 30 14.61 -1.47 3.01
CA LEU A 30 14.12 -2.83 3.20
C LEU A 30 12.79 -2.83 3.97
N ILE A 31 12.74 -2.13 5.11
CA ILE A 31 11.52 -2.03 5.92
C ILE A 31 10.37 -1.40 5.12
N LEU A 32 10.63 -0.36 4.31
CA LEU A 32 9.59 0.27 3.49
C LEU A 32 9.05 -0.69 2.40
N GLN A 33 9.92 -1.53 1.82
CA GLN A 33 9.52 -2.53 0.82
C GLN A 33 8.70 -3.66 1.44
N GLU A 34 9.11 -4.14 2.62
CA GLU A 34 8.38 -5.15 3.41
C GLU A 34 6.98 -4.61 3.77
N ASN A 35 6.92 -3.41 4.37
CA ASN A 35 5.66 -2.76 4.71
C ASN A 35 4.74 -2.57 3.49
N TYR A 36 5.29 -2.16 2.35
CA TYR A 36 4.51 -1.99 1.11
C TYR A 36 3.90 -3.32 0.66
N THR A 37 4.70 -4.39 0.67
CA THR A 37 4.28 -5.72 0.23
C THR A 37 3.19 -6.28 1.14
N GLU A 38 3.36 -6.16 2.46
CA GLU A 38 2.36 -6.59 3.44
C GLU A 38 1.04 -5.83 3.28
N LEU A 39 1.11 -4.50 3.19
CA LEU A 39 -0.09 -3.66 3.00
C LEU A 39 -0.80 -3.95 1.68
N GLN A 40 -0.06 -4.19 0.60
CA GLN A 40 -0.66 -4.56 -0.69
C GLN A 40 -1.46 -5.86 -0.56
N GLY A 41 -0.95 -6.85 0.16
CA GLY A 41 -1.67 -8.10 0.45
C GLY A 41 -2.94 -7.84 1.25
N ILE A 42 -2.83 -7.15 2.40
CA ILE A 42 -3.96 -6.84 3.28
C ILE A 42 -5.06 -6.06 2.54
N LEU A 43 -4.68 -5.06 1.73
CA LEU A 43 -5.62 -4.27 0.95
C LEU A 43 -6.31 -5.08 -0.15
N ARG A 44 -5.59 -5.99 -0.80
CA ARG A 44 -6.17 -6.89 -1.81
C ARG A 44 -7.19 -7.83 -1.17
N ASP A 45 -6.82 -8.48 -0.07
CA ASP A 45 -7.71 -9.42 0.61
C ASP A 45 -8.98 -8.70 1.09
N ALA A 46 -8.84 -7.53 1.74
CA ALA A 46 -9.98 -6.73 2.17
C ALA A 46 -10.87 -6.27 1.01
N PHE A 47 -10.27 -5.93 -0.12
CA PHE A 47 -10.99 -5.56 -1.33
C PHE A 47 -11.76 -6.75 -1.90
N GLU A 48 -11.12 -7.89 -2.10
CA GLU A 48 -11.73 -9.11 -2.61
C GLU A 48 -12.90 -9.59 -1.73
N ASP A 49 -12.72 -9.62 -0.41
CA ASP A 49 -13.76 -9.98 0.54
C ASP A 49 -14.98 -9.05 0.44
N ALA A 50 -14.76 -7.73 0.32
CA ALA A 50 -15.84 -6.77 0.17
C ALA A 50 -16.64 -7.00 -1.12
N ILE A 51 -15.96 -7.28 -2.25
CA ILE A 51 -16.63 -7.58 -3.51
C ILE A 51 -17.44 -8.89 -3.40
N LEU A 52 -16.87 -9.93 -2.77
CA LEU A 52 -17.57 -11.19 -2.53
C LEU A 52 -18.82 -11.01 -1.66
N MET A 53 -18.81 -10.06 -0.73
CA MET A 53 -19.97 -9.68 0.09
C MET A 53 -20.99 -8.78 -0.65
N GLY A 54 -20.74 -8.43 -1.91
CA GLY A 54 -21.66 -7.63 -2.73
C GLY A 54 -21.49 -6.12 -2.59
N VAL A 55 -20.36 -5.64 -2.07
CA VAL A 55 -20.01 -4.22 -2.10
C VAL A 55 -19.66 -3.81 -3.53
N ASP A 56 -20.12 -2.63 -3.96
CA ASP A 56 -19.73 -2.06 -5.25
C ASP A 56 -18.22 -1.82 -5.34
N GLU A 57 -17.63 -2.15 -6.49
CA GLU A 57 -16.18 -2.09 -6.67
C GLU A 57 -15.63 -0.67 -6.54
N ALA A 58 -16.27 0.30 -7.21
CA ALA A 58 -15.82 1.68 -7.19
C ALA A 58 -15.99 2.29 -5.79
N ALA A 59 -17.08 1.97 -5.11
CA ALA A 59 -17.31 2.36 -3.73
C ALA A 59 -16.23 1.80 -2.79
N MET A 60 -15.88 0.52 -2.91
CA MET A 60 -14.84 -0.08 -2.06
C MET A 60 -13.46 0.56 -2.29
N ARG A 61 -13.10 0.87 -3.55
CA ARG A 61 -11.87 1.62 -3.85
C ARG A 61 -11.86 2.99 -3.16
N GLN A 62 -12.97 3.71 -3.20
CA GLN A 62 -13.07 5.02 -2.54
C GLN A 62 -12.94 4.90 -1.02
N ILE A 63 -13.59 3.90 -0.41
CA ILE A 63 -13.49 3.63 1.03
C ILE A 63 -12.04 3.40 1.46
N LEU A 64 -11.28 2.59 0.71
CA LEU A 64 -9.86 2.34 1.00
C LEU A 64 -9.00 3.60 0.85
N LEU A 65 -9.27 4.42 -0.17
CA LEU A 65 -8.59 5.71 -0.36
C LEU A 65 -8.88 6.68 0.80
N ASP A 66 -10.14 6.77 1.23
CA ASP A 66 -10.56 7.62 2.33
C ASP A 66 -9.95 7.16 3.66
N LEU A 67 -9.88 5.84 3.88
CA LEU A 67 -9.22 5.25 5.04
C LEU A 67 -7.74 5.67 5.12
N VAL A 68 -7.01 5.59 4.01
CA VAL A 68 -5.60 6.03 3.93
C VAL A 68 -5.48 7.54 4.07
N GLY A 69 -6.39 8.31 3.46
CA GLY A 69 -6.44 9.77 3.55
C GLY A 69 -6.72 10.29 4.97
N GLY A 70 -7.39 9.49 5.81
CA GLY A 70 -7.68 9.80 7.21
C GLY A 70 -6.56 9.48 8.20
N LEU A 71 -5.43 8.92 7.76
CA LEU A 71 -4.31 8.58 8.64
C LEU A 71 -3.72 9.84 9.28
N ARG A 72 -3.59 9.82 10.62
CA ARG A 72 -3.00 10.92 11.38
C ARG A 72 -1.48 10.84 11.36
N SER A 73 -0.84 12.00 11.22
CA SER A 73 0.61 12.10 11.32
C SER A 73 1.07 11.74 12.73
N PRO A 74 2.12 10.91 12.90
CA PRO A 74 2.72 10.65 14.21
C PRO A 74 3.35 11.88 14.87
N LYS A 75 3.46 13.00 14.14
CA LYS A 75 4.00 14.29 14.62
C LYS A 75 2.92 15.25 15.11
N ALA A 76 1.65 14.87 15.03
CA ALA A 76 0.49 15.68 15.42
C ALA A 76 0.12 15.47 16.90
#